data_AF-A0AAJ1Z4B5-F1
#
_entry.id   AF-A0AAJ1Z4B5-F1
#
_cell.length_a   1.000
_cell.length_b   1.000
_cell.length_c   1.000
_cell.angle_alpha   90.00
_cell.angle_beta   90.00
_cell.angle_gamma   90.00
#
_symmetry.space_group_name_H-M   'P 1'
#
loop_
_entity.id
_entity.type
_entity.pdbx_description
1 polymer ?
#
loop_
_entity_poly.entity_id
_entity_poly.type
_entity_poly.pdbx_seq_one_letter_code
_entity_poly.pdbx_strand_id
1 'polypeptide(L)'
;MKIQTESIIYPLPDDTLLERIEGNLEVKFPSEFCMFIKKNNGAIPITKYFAHKNNRYVVERFLCLLDNPSENPKGMYDMKVVFSQLDERIISDEDLTGAEIVPIAALYAGDFVCIDYRENQMSPEICIWYHEDSDEFEPFAEKIANNINEFFEMLSE
;
A
#
# COMPACT_ATOMS: atom_id res chain seq x y z
N MET A 1 -7.89 -11.80 8.86
CA MET A 1 -8.62 -10.69 8.19
C MET A 1 -9.86 -11.19 7.44
N LYS A 2 -10.95 -10.42 7.47
CA LYS A 2 -12.16 -10.61 6.64
C LYS A 2 -12.32 -9.45 5.65
N ILE A 3 -12.82 -9.72 4.45
CA ILE A 3 -12.96 -8.74 3.37
C ILE A 3 -14.42 -8.59 2.94
N GLN A 4 -14.84 -7.37 2.61
CA GLN A 4 -16.11 -7.07 1.98
C GLN A 4 -16.03 -7.42 0.49
N THR A 5 -16.48 -8.61 0.10
CA THR A 5 -16.25 -9.17 -1.25
C THR A 5 -16.82 -8.34 -2.40
N GLU A 6 -17.92 -7.63 -2.18
CA GLU A 6 -18.55 -6.74 -3.16
C GLU A 6 -17.78 -5.43 -3.39
N SER A 7 -16.79 -5.14 -2.55
CA SER A 7 -15.93 -3.95 -2.68
C SER A 7 -14.70 -4.17 -3.55
N ILE A 8 -14.45 -5.42 -3.98
CA ILE A 8 -13.33 -5.80 -4.84
C ILE A 8 -13.43 -5.06 -6.17
N ILE A 9 -12.30 -4.48 -6.60
CA ILE A 9 -12.18 -3.73 -7.84
C ILE A 9 -11.73 -4.68 -8.95
N TYR A 10 -12.50 -4.72 -10.04
CA TYR A 10 -12.19 -5.49 -11.24
C TYR A 10 -11.65 -4.58 -12.36
N PRO A 11 -10.80 -5.11 -13.26
CA PRO A 11 -10.29 -6.49 -13.30
C PRO A 11 -9.32 -6.82 -12.15
N LEU A 12 -9.15 -8.11 -11.85
CA LEU A 12 -8.12 -8.58 -10.92
C LEU A 12 -6.76 -8.53 -11.62
N PRO A 13 -5.67 -8.19 -10.91
CA PRO A 13 -4.34 -8.18 -11.49
C PRO A 13 -3.87 -9.60 -11.79
N ASP A 14 -3.12 -9.77 -12.86
CA ASP A 14 -2.39 -10.99 -13.20
C ASP A 14 -0.89 -10.83 -12.93
N ASP A 15 -0.12 -11.88 -13.20
CA ASP A 15 1.35 -11.85 -13.07
C ASP A 15 1.98 -10.79 -13.99
N THR A 16 1.48 -10.64 -15.21
CA THR A 16 1.99 -9.65 -16.17
C THR A 16 1.88 -8.22 -15.65
N LEU A 17 0.72 -7.87 -15.09
CA LEU A 17 0.51 -6.56 -14.48
C LEU A 17 1.44 -6.38 -13.28
N LEU A 18 1.51 -7.36 -12.38
CA LEU A 18 2.39 -7.29 -11.20
C LEU A 18 3.85 -7.08 -11.58
N GLU A 19 4.40 -7.88 -12.50
CA GLU A 19 5.78 -7.76 -12.97
C GLU A 19 6.07 -6.37 -13.54
N ARG A 20 5.11 -5.80 -14.28
CA ARG A 20 5.24 -4.46 -14.83
C ARG A 20 5.20 -3.38 -13.74
N ILE A 21 4.36 -3.51 -12.73
CA ILE A 21 4.29 -2.56 -11.60
C ILE A 21 5.57 -2.64 -10.76
N GLU A 22 6.02 -3.85 -10.42
CA GLU A 22 7.31 -4.10 -9.76
C GLU A 22 8.46 -3.48 -10.54
N GLY A 23 8.49 -3.67 -11.87
CA GLY A 23 9.49 -3.06 -12.73
C GLY A 23 9.40 -1.53 -12.81
N ASN A 24 8.21 -0.94 -12.73
CA ASN A 24 8.04 0.52 -12.70
C ASN A 24 8.48 1.14 -11.37
N LEU A 25 8.29 0.42 -10.27
CA LEU A 25 8.67 0.87 -8.94
C LEU A 25 10.08 0.40 -8.53
N GLU A 26 10.75 -0.40 -9.38
CA GLU A 26 12.05 -1.03 -9.11
C GLU A 26 12.10 -1.85 -7.80
N VAL A 27 10.97 -2.44 -7.40
CA VAL A 27 10.86 -3.26 -6.17
C VAL A 27 10.34 -4.66 -6.48
N LYS A 28 10.51 -5.58 -5.52
CA LYS A 28 9.79 -6.86 -5.49
C LYS A 28 8.78 -6.87 -4.36
N PHE A 29 7.53 -7.16 -4.69
CA PHE A 29 6.48 -7.29 -3.71
C PHE A 29 6.60 -8.62 -2.95
N PRO A 30 6.33 -8.63 -1.64
CA PRO A 30 6.20 -9.87 -0.88
C PRO A 30 5.19 -10.81 -1.53
N SER A 31 5.52 -12.10 -1.59
CA SER A 31 4.70 -13.11 -2.29
C SER A 31 3.26 -13.17 -1.77
N GLU A 32 3.10 -12.97 -0.46
CA GLU A 32 1.85 -12.99 0.25
C GLU A 32 0.99 -11.77 -0.08
N PHE A 33 1.62 -10.61 -0.32
CA PHE A 33 0.93 -9.43 -0.83
C PHE A 33 0.44 -9.67 -2.26
N CYS A 34 1.27 -10.25 -3.13
CA CYS A 34 0.88 -10.62 -4.50
C CYS A 34 -0.31 -11.61 -4.51
N MET A 35 -0.27 -12.64 -3.66
CA MET A 35 -1.38 -13.60 -3.53
C MET A 35 -2.66 -12.92 -3.02
N PHE A 36 -2.53 -11.96 -2.10
CA PHE A 36 -3.63 -11.20 -1.55
C PHE A 36 -4.29 -10.31 -2.61
N ILE A 37 -3.52 -9.49 -3.32
CA ILE A 37 -4.06 -8.49 -4.25
C ILE A 37 -4.70 -9.13 -5.49
N LYS A 38 -4.18 -10.28 -5.95
CA LYS A 38 -4.81 -11.07 -7.02
C LYS A 38 -6.21 -11.57 -6.68
N LYS A 39 -6.56 -11.69 -5.40
CA LYS A 39 -7.87 -12.18 -4.94
C LYS A 39 -8.77 -11.08 -4.40
N ASN A 40 -8.18 -10.03 -3.84
CA ASN A 40 -8.88 -8.99 -3.09
C ASN A 40 -8.52 -7.59 -3.59
N ASN A 41 -8.34 -7.45 -4.91
CA ASN A 41 -7.86 -6.21 -5.53
C ASN A 41 -8.66 -5.00 -5.05
N GLY A 42 -7.98 -4.06 -4.41
CA GLY A 42 -8.63 -2.84 -3.95
C GLY A 42 -9.64 -3.00 -2.82
N ALA A 43 -9.75 -4.15 -2.14
CA ALA A 43 -10.93 -4.43 -1.32
C ALA A 43 -10.96 -3.65 0.01
N ILE A 44 -12.16 -3.49 0.56
CA ILE A 44 -12.41 -2.93 1.90
C ILE A 44 -12.36 -4.08 2.92
N PRO A 45 -11.53 -4.00 3.98
CA PRO A 45 -11.57 -4.97 5.06
C PRO A 45 -12.79 -4.78 5.96
N ILE A 46 -13.39 -5.88 6.42
CA ILE A 46 -14.37 -5.88 7.50
C ILE A 46 -13.63 -5.75 8.84
N THR A 47 -12.57 -6.53 9.00
CA THR A 47 -11.61 -6.38 10.10
C THR A 47 -10.66 -5.22 9.76
N LYS A 48 -11.12 -3.99 9.95
CA LYS A 48 -10.43 -2.77 9.47
C LYS A 48 -9.62 -2.04 10.51
N TYR A 49 -9.63 -2.48 11.76
CA TYR A 49 -8.96 -1.78 12.85
C TYR A 49 -7.66 -2.46 13.24
N PHE A 50 -6.63 -1.67 13.52
CA PHE A 50 -5.44 -2.14 14.21
C PHE A 50 -4.97 -1.07 15.20
N ALA A 51 -4.26 -1.50 16.24
CA ALA A 51 -3.67 -0.62 17.23
C ALA A 51 -2.16 -0.53 16.97
N HIS A 52 -1.62 0.68 17.08
CA HIS A 52 -0.19 0.90 17.10
C HIS A 52 0.11 2.01 18.13
N LYS A 53 1.01 1.71 19.08
CA LYS A 53 1.26 2.54 20.27
C LYS A 53 -0.05 2.89 21.00
N ASN A 54 -0.37 4.18 21.11
CA ASN A 54 -1.55 4.70 21.81
C ASN A 54 -2.72 5.01 20.86
N ASN A 55 -2.58 4.73 19.57
CA ASN A 55 -3.55 5.06 18.53
C ASN A 55 -4.28 3.81 18.00
N ARG A 56 -5.50 4.01 17.54
CA ARG A 56 -6.27 3.02 16.78
C ARG A 56 -6.52 3.55 15.39
N TYR A 57 -6.07 2.80 14.38
CA TYR A 57 -6.17 3.18 12.98
C TYR A 57 -7.31 2.43 12.30
N VAL A 58 -7.81 2.99 11.20
CA VAL A 58 -8.88 2.42 10.39
C VAL A 58 -8.37 2.29 8.95
N VAL A 59 -8.26 1.07 8.46
CA VAL A 59 -8.01 0.79 7.04
C VAL A 59 -9.30 1.02 6.27
N GLU A 60 -9.35 2.08 5.48
CA GLU A 60 -10.53 2.37 4.66
C GLU A 60 -10.63 1.43 3.47
N ARG A 61 -9.50 1.14 2.83
CA ARG A 61 -9.41 0.33 1.61
C ARG A 61 -7.96 -0.05 1.31
N PHE A 62 -7.74 -1.29 0.85
CA PHE A 62 -6.47 -1.65 0.18
C PHE A 62 -6.41 -0.99 -1.20
N LEU A 63 -5.25 -0.52 -1.63
CA LEU A 63 -5.09 0.05 -2.97
C LEU A 63 -5.20 -1.05 -4.04
N CYS A 64 -5.72 -0.71 -5.20
CA CYS A 64 -5.84 -1.65 -6.32
C CYS A 64 -4.67 -1.54 -7.30
N LEU A 65 -4.52 -2.56 -8.13
CA LEU A 65 -3.68 -2.54 -9.32
C LEU A 65 -4.57 -2.66 -10.55
N LEU A 66 -4.46 -1.70 -11.45
CA LEU A 66 -5.23 -1.61 -12.69
C LEU A 66 -4.28 -1.36 -13.86
N ASP A 67 -4.61 -1.95 -15.01
CA ASP A 67 -3.85 -1.74 -16.25
C ASP A 67 -4.04 -0.30 -16.77
N ASN A 68 -5.30 0.15 -16.82
CA ASN A 68 -5.70 1.50 -17.24
C ASN A 68 -6.56 2.16 -16.15
N PRO A 69 -5.94 2.75 -15.11
CA PRO A 69 -6.68 3.37 -13.99
C PRO A 69 -7.65 4.46 -14.45
N SER A 70 -7.30 5.26 -15.47
CA SER A 70 -8.12 6.36 -15.98
C SER A 70 -9.48 5.93 -16.56
N GLU A 71 -9.61 4.66 -16.97
CA GLU A 71 -10.85 4.11 -17.52
C GLU A 71 -11.69 3.38 -16.47
N ASN A 72 -11.15 3.19 -15.25
CA ASN A 72 -11.84 2.52 -14.17
C ASN A 72 -12.51 3.54 -13.23
N PRO A 73 -13.79 3.38 -12.88
CA PRO A 73 -14.47 4.26 -11.92
C PRO A 73 -13.82 4.34 -10.53
N LYS A 74 -12.95 3.38 -10.20
CA LYS A 74 -12.19 3.32 -8.95
C LYS A 74 -10.68 3.52 -9.16
N GLY A 75 -10.27 4.03 -10.32
CA GLY A 75 -8.87 4.29 -10.66
C GLY A 75 -8.13 5.22 -9.70
N MET A 76 -8.85 6.09 -8.98
CA MET A 76 -8.26 6.93 -7.92
C MET A 76 -7.66 6.13 -6.75
N TYR A 77 -8.03 4.85 -6.60
CA TYR A 77 -7.45 3.96 -5.60
C TYR A 77 -6.34 3.06 -6.18
N ASP A 78 -5.94 3.27 -7.44
CA ASP A 78 -4.81 2.56 -8.01
C ASP A 78 -3.52 2.96 -7.32
N MET A 79 -2.69 1.98 -7.00
CA MET A 79 -1.44 2.16 -6.28
C MET A 79 -0.51 3.17 -6.96
N LYS A 80 -0.36 3.12 -8.29
CA LYS A 80 0.52 4.06 -9.00
C LYS A 80 -0.09 5.46 -9.03
N VAL A 81 -1.40 5.56 -9.17
CA VAL A 81 -2.10 6.84 -9.10
C VAL A 81 -1.90 7.48 -7.74
N VAL A 82 -2.07 6.72 -6.65
CA VAL A 82 -1.82 7.21 -5.28
C VAL A 82 -0.35 7.55 -5.09
N PHE A 83 0.57 6.68 -5.50
CA PHE A 83 2.01 6.93 -5.40
C PHE A 83 2.40 8.26 -6.08
N SER A 84 1.93 8.49 -7.31
CA SER A 84 2.16 9.76 -8.03
C SER A 84 1.48 10.97 -7.39
N GLN A 85 0.40 10.80 -6.62
CA GLN A 85 -0.24 11.91 -5.89
C GLN A 85 0.51 12.31 -4.62
N LEU A 86 1.25 11.39 -4.02
CA LEU A 86 2.12 11.67 -2.88
C LEU A 86 3.40 12.39 -3.31
N ASP A 87 3.79 12.20 -4.57
CA ASP A 87 4.85 12.96 -5.26
C ASP A 87 6.16 12.95 -4.44
N GLU A 88 6.80 14.10 -4.25
CA GLU A 88 8.06 14.25 -3.52
C GLU A 88 7.95 13.88 -2.03
N ARG A 89 6.74 13.79 -1.47
CA ARG A 89 6.53 13.57 -0.02
C ARG A 89 6.65 12.11 0.43
N ILE A 90 6.75 11.17 -0.53
CA ILE A 90 6.95 9.73 -0.24
C ILE A 90 8.37 9.25 -0.60
N ILE A 91 9.17 10.11 -1.21
CA ILE A 91 10.54 9.83 -1.67
C ILE A 91 11.51 10.55 -0.73
N SER A 92 12.69 9.99 -0.44
CA SER A 92 13.67 10.64 0.46
C SER A 92 14.85 11.31 -0.26
N ASP A 93 14.97 11.12 -1.57
CA ASP A 93 16.06 11.64 -2.41
C ASP A 93 15.54 11.89 -3.85
N GLU A 94 15.80 13.09 -4.37
CA GLU A 94 15.34 13.57 -5.69
C GLU A 94 15.93 12.77 -6.86
N ASP A 95 17.07 12.10 -6.66
CA ASP A 95 17.76 11.32 -7.70
C ASP A 95 17.30 9.85 -7.74
N LEU A 96 16.35 9.45 -6.88
CA LEU A 96 15.83 8.07 -6.85
C LEU A 96 15.03 7.71 -8.09
N THR A 97 15.39 6.59 -8.72
CA THR A 97 14.66 6.01 -9.85
C THR A 97 13.58 5.00 -9.43
N GLY A 98 13.72 4.44 -8.24
CA GLY A 98 12.84 3.42 -7.67
C GLY A 98 12.07 3.91 -6.44
N ALA A 99 11.09 3.11 -6.01
CA ALA A 99 10.32 3.40 -4.81
C ALA A 99 10.99 2.81 -3.56
N GLU A 100 11.09 3.63 -2.51
CA GLU A 100 11.53 3.18 -1.19
C GLU A 100 10.37 2.85 -0.26
N ILE A 101 9.24 3.55 -0.42
CA ILE A 101 8.02 3.35 0.37
C ILE A 101 6.86 3.22 -0.61
N VAL A 102 6.17 2.08 -0.61
CA VAL A 102 5.06 1.83 -1.53
C VAL A 102 3.74 1.75 -0.76
N PRO A 103 2.77 2.65 -1.01
CA PRO A 103 1.48 2.61 -0.32
C PRO A 103 0.67 1.40 -0.80
N ILE A 104 0.05 0.69 0.13
CA ILE A 104 -0.75 -0.51 -0.15
C ILE A 104 -2.16 -0.46 0.43
N ALA A 105 -2.42 0.43 1.40
CA ALA A 105 -3.77 0.66 1.91
C ALA A 105 -3.93 2.10 2.40
N ALA A 106 -5.09 2.70 2.11
CA ALA A 106 -5.48 4.00 2.62
C ALA A 106 -6.01 3.86 4.06
N LEU A 107 -5.54 4.73 4.94
CA LEU A 107 -6.07 4.93 6.28
C LEU A 107 -7.00 6.16 6.30
N TYR A 108 -7.83 6.22 7.34
CA TYR A 108 -8.61 7.43 7.61
C TYR A 108 -7.67 8.63 7.86
N ALA A 109 -8.08 9.81 7.41
CA ALA A 109 -7.34 11.08 7.52
C ALA A 109 -6.09 11.23 6.61
N GLY A 110 -5.93 10.37 5.60
CA GLY A 110 -4.93 10.57 4.53
C GLY A 110 -3.60 9.86 4.75
N ASP A 111 -3.42 9.17 5.88
CA ASP A 111 -2.27 8.30 6.12
C ASP A 111 -2.36 7.02 5.26
N PHE A 112 -1.24 6.33 5.08
CA PHE A 112 -1.19 5.08 4.32
C PHE A 112 -0.44 3.99 5.07
N VAL A 113 -0.90 2.75 4.93
CA VAL A 113 -0.05 1.59 5.21
C VAL A 113 0.81 1.35 3.98
N CYS A 114 2.12 1.21 4.19
CA CYS A 114 3.09 1.06 3.13
C CYS A 114 3.97 -0.17 3.34
N ILE A 115 4.56 -0.66 2.25
CA ILE A 115 5.70 -1.57 2.28
C ILE A 115 6.95 -0.69 2.25
N ASP A 116 7.83 -0.88 3.23
CA ASP A 116 9.04 -0.09 3.44
C ASP A 116 10.29 -0.88 3.03
N TYR A 117 10.96 -0.39 2.00
CA TYR A 117 12.13 -0.99 1.38
C TYR A 117 13.45 -0.32 1.80
N ARG A 118 13.41 0.76 2.60
CA ARG A 118 14.59 1.58 2.94
C ARG A 118 15.70 0.76 3.62
N GLU A 119 15.32 -0.15 4.51
CA GLU A 119 16.27 -0.98 5.26
C GLU A 119 16.64 -2.28 4.53
N ASN A 120 15.67 -2.92 3.85
CA ASN A 120 15.90 -4.22 3.21
C ASN A 120 14.95 -4.47 2.03
N GLN A 121 15.51 -4.47 0.81
CA GLN A 121 14.73 -4.70 -0.40
C GLN A 121 14.19 -6.13 -0.56
N MET A 122 14.84 -7.12 0.05
CA MET A 122 14.47 -8.54 -0.08
C MET A 122 13.48 -8.99 0.99
N SER A 123 13.42 -8.28 2.10
CA SER A 123 12.52 -8.55 3.23
C SER A 123 12.02 -7.22 3.79
N PRO A 124 11.19 -6.51 3.02
CA PRO A 124 10.69 -5.21 3.41
C PRO A 124 9.72 -5.33 4.60
N GLU A 125 9.63 -4.25 5.36
CA GLU A 125 8.78 -4.16 6.53
C GLU A 125 7.46 -3.46 6.19
N ILE A 126 6.50 -3.46 7.12
CA ILE A 126 5.26 -2.71 6.95
C ILE A 126 5.29 -1.51 7.88
N CYS A 127 5.00 -0.33 7.35
CA CYS A 127 4.96 0.93 8.08
C CYS A 127 3.64 1.68 7.86
N ILE A 128 3.39 2.69 8.70
CA ILE A 128 2.46 3.77 8.39
C ILE A 128 3.30 4.93 7.86
N TRP A 129 2.94 5.45 6.69
CA TRP A 129 3.37 6.77 6.23
C TRP A 129 2.33 7.80 6.68
N TYR A 130 2.80 8.86 7.32
CA TYR A 130 1.93 9.87 7.92
C TYR A 130 1.82 11.11 7.05
N HIS A 131 0.59 11.47 6.70
CA HIS A 131 0.32 12.60 5.84
C HIS A 131 0.77 13.91 6.46
N GLU A 132 0.39 14.19 7.70
CA GLU A 132 0.64 15.50 8.31
C GLU A 132 2.11 15.72 8.70
N ASP A 133 2.90 14.65 8.81
CA ASP A 133 4.30 14.70 9.25
C ASP A 133 5.31 14.55 8.09
N SER A 134 4.84 14.32 6.86
CA SER A 134 5.71 14.15 5.69
C SER A 134 5.74 15.39 4.80
N ASP A 135 6.94 15.91 4.58
CA ASP A 135 7.24 17.04 3.70
C ASP A 135 7.99 16.58 2.43
N GLU A 136 8.21 17.49 1.49
CA GLU A 136 8.96 17.23 0.24
C GLU A 136 10.34 16.64 0.57
N PHE A 137 10.63 15.46 0.02
CA PHE A 137 11.86 14.70 0.24
C PHE A 137 12.13 14.25 1.69
N GLU A 138 11.16 14.41 2.60
CA GLU A 138 11.26 14.05 4.02
C GLU A 138 10.07 13.17 4.45
N PRO A 139 9.97 11.91 3.94
CA PRO A 139 8.85 11.04 4.26
C PRO A 139 8.94 10.55 5.72
N PHE A 140 7.90 10.83 6.50
CA PHE A 140 7.78 10.31 7.86
C PHE A 140 6.97 9.01 7.86
N ALA A 141 7.65 7.92 8.20
CA ALA A 141 7.02 6.61 8.30
C ALA A 141 7.52 5.79 9.49
N GLU A 142 6.60 5.10 10.15
CA GLU A 142 6.87 4.28 11.33
C GLU A 142 6.49 2.82 11.13
N LYS A 143 7.43 1.93 11.42
CA LYS A 143 7.22 0.48 11.35
C LYS A 143 6.09 0.02 12.27
N ILE A 144 5.19 -0.81 11.72
CA ILE A 144 4.08 -1.44 12.45
C ILE A 144 4.14 -2.97 12.47
N ALA A 145 4.78 -3.61 11.47
CA ALA A 145 4.91 -5.07 11.40
C ALA A 145 6.17 -5.47 10.62
N ASN A 146 6.70 -6.67 10.85
CA ASN A 146 7.90 -7.14 10.13
C ASN A 146 7.59 -7.64 8.71
N ASN A 147 6.33 -7.95 8.42
CA ASN A 147 5.89 -8.46 7.11
C ASN A 147 4.36 -8.30 6.96
N ILE A 148 3.86 -8.57 5.75
CA ILE A 148 2.45 -8.39 5.42
C ILE A 148 1.51 -9.32 6.20
N ASN A 149 1.95 -10.54 6.55
CA ASN A 149 1.11 -11.47 7.30
C ASN A 149 0.91 -11.01 8.74
N GLU A 150 1.99 -10.55 9.40
CA GLU A 150 1.90 -9.94 10.72
C GLU A 150 0.94 -8.74 10.71
N PHE A 151 1.01 -7.89 9.68
CA PHE A 151 0.04 -6.80 9.52
C PHE A 151 -1.41 -7.32 9.36
N PHE A 152 -1.64 -8.35 8.55
CA PHE A 152 -2.98 -8.95 8.40
C PHE A 152 -3.52 -9.57 9.69
N GLU A 153 -2.64 -10.04 10.58
CA GLU A 153 -3.00 -10.57 11.90
C GLU A 153 -3.34 -9.47 12.90
N MET A 154 -2.79 -8.26 12.74
CA MET A 154 -3.15 -7.09 13.55
C MET A 154 -4.59 -6.59 13.31
N LEU A 155 -5.18 -6.94 12.17
CA LEU A 155 -6.49 -6.45 11.74
C LEU A 155 -7.65 -7.13 12.46
N SER A 156 -8.50 -6.29 13.09
CA SER A 156 -9.63 -6.66 13.95
C SER A 156 -10.91 -5.91 13.59
N GLU A 157 -12.05 -6.42 14.08
CA GLU A 157 -13.39 -5.82 13.87
C GLU A 157 -13.65 -4.54 14.67
#